data_AF-A0A7C4FAJ3-F1
#
_entry.id   AF-A0A7C4FAJ3-F1
#
_cell.length_a   1.000
_cell.length_b   1.000
_cell.length_c   1.000
_cell.angle_alpha   90.00
_cell.angle_beta   90.00
_cell.angle_gamma   90.00
#
_symmetry.space_group_name_H-M   'P 1'
#
loop_
_entity.id
_entity.type
_entity.pdbx_description
1 polymer ?
#
loop_
_entity_poly.entity_id
_entity_poly.type
_entity_poly.pdbx_seq_one_letter_code
_entity_poly.pdbx_strand_id
1 'polypeptide(L)'
;MDDEKEVKEKSGKREFKSESDLDREIAAGEWTRLSRFKIYRQRSRQGRILAVYQALSNRLDQLVKAFYELAKENRSLGTAEKLMKEINYLRRVRDSLLVCLTWNESDVLPELPAEVEAVIG
;
A
#
# COMPACT_ATOMS: atom_id res chain seq x y z
N MET A 1 32.33 36.65 3.76
CA MET A 1 32.04 35.32 3.20
C MET A 1 31.84 34.40 4.38
N ASP A 2 30.62 33.99 4.67
CA ASP A 2 30.28 32.82 5.52
C ASP A 2 28.78 32.90 5.81
N ASP A 3 27.94 32.26 4.99
CA ASP A 3 26.53 31.94 5.34
C ASP A 3 25.86 31.04 4.27
N GLU A 4 26.55 30.02 3.74
CA GLU A 4 25.93 29.10 2.75
C GLU A 4 26.00 27.60 3.12
N LYS A 5 26.56 27.22 4.28
CA LYS A 5 26.80 25.80 4.60
C LYS A 5 25.74 25.09 5.45
N GLU A 6 24.81 25.77 6.11
CA GLU A 6 23.85 25.10 7.02
C GLU A 6 22.52 24.64 6.39
N VAL A 7 22.21 25.03 5.14
CA VAL A 7 20.88 24.77 4.57
C VAL A 7 20.77 23.37 3.92
N LYS A 8 21.88 22.80 3.44
CA LYS A 8 21.88 21.51 2.71
C LYS A 8 21.80 20.27 3.61
N GLU A 9 22.25 20.32 4.86
CA GLU A 9 22.23 19.13 5.74
C GLU A 9 20.85 18.87 6.37
N LYS A 10 20.03 19.90 6.59
CA LYS A 10 18.70 19.76 7.20
C LYS A 10 17.64 19.21 6.23
N SER A 11 17.77 19.45 4.93
CA SER A 11 16.85 18.92 3.92
C SER A 11 17.04 17.41 3.73
N GLY A 12 18.28 16.93 3.57
CA GLY A 12 18.58 15.51 3.36
C GLY A 12 18.13 14.62 4.52
N LYS A 13 18.27 15.09 5.77
CA LYS A 13 17.81 14.34 6.97
C LYS A 13 16.29 14.22 7.07
N ARG A 14 15.53 15.21 6.56
CA ARG A 14 14.06 15.20 6.56
C ARG A 14 13.50 14.32 5.44
N GLU A 15 14.11 14.37 4.26
CA GLU A 15 13.71 13.53 3.12
C GLU A 15 13.96 12.04 3.41
N PHE A 16 15.14 11.69 3.93
CA PHE A 16 15.47 10.32 4.32
C PHE A 16 14.50 9.75 5.37
N LYS A 17 14.10 10.57 6.35
CA LYS A 17 13.10 10.15 7.36
C LYS A 17 11.73 9.90 6.72
N SER A 18 11.31 10.77 5.79
CA SER A 18 10.02 10.62 5.13
C SER A 18 9.93 9.38 4.24
N GLU A 19 11.04 8.99 3.60
CA GLU A 19 11.16 7.76 2.82
C GLU A 19 11.12 6.52 3.71
N SER A 20 11.89 6.54 4.80
CA SER A 20 11.84 5.47 5.80
C SER A 20 10.45 5.30 6.42
N ASP A 21 9.71 6.39 6.68
CA ASP A 21 8.37 6.32 7.23
C ASP A 21 7.35 5.82 6.19
N LEU A 22 7.49 6.17 4.91
CA LEU A 22 6.65 5.62 3.84
C LEU A 22 6.88 4.10 3.69
N ASP A 23 8.14 3.66 3.66
CA ASP A 23 8.49 2.25 3.51
C ASP A 23 7.97 1.42 4.69
N ARG A 24 7.95 1.99 5.91
CA ARG A 24 7.35 1.38 7.09
C ARG A 24 5.85 1.16 6.94
N GLU A 25 5.11 2.15 6.44
CA GLU A 25 3.67 1.98 6.20
C GLU A 25 3.39 0.95 5.11
N ILE A 26 4.22 0.92 4.05
CA ILE A 26 4.13 -0.12 3.01
C ILE A 26 4.38 -1.50 3.63
N ALA A 27 5.44 -1.66 4.43
CA ALA A 27 5.75 -2.92 5.12
C ALA A 27 4.66 -3.34 6.12
N ALA A 28 4.03 -2.37 6.80
CA ALA A 28 2.92 -2.62 7.71
C ALA A 28 1.62 -3.00 6.98
N GLY A 29 1.52 -2.74 5.68
CA GLY A 29 0.33 -3.00 4.87
C GLY A 29 -0.73 -1.91 4.95
N GLU A 30 -0.35 -0.70 5.38
CA GLU A 30 -1.24 0.45 5.63
C GLU A 30 -1.48 1.27 4.35
N TRP A 31 -2.02 0.61 3.33
CA TRP A 31 -2.17 1.19 1.98
C TRP A 31 -3.03 2.46 1.93
N THR A 32 -4.04 2.60 2.81
CA THR A 32 -4.92 3.77 2.87
C THR A 32 -4.22 5.05 3.36
N ARG A 33 -3.08 4.90 4.05
CA ARG A 33 -2.33 6.03 4.64
C ARG A 33 -1.26 6.57 3.71
N LEU A 34 -0.93 5.86 2.63
CA LEU A 34 0.16 6.23 1.73
C LEU A 34 -0.02 7.62 1.12
N SER A 35 -1.27 8.02 0.83
CA SER A 35 -1.60 9.34 0.29
C SER A 35 -1.23 10.51 1.23
N ARG A 36 -0.97 10.25 2.52
CA ARG A 36 -0.52 11.27 3.50
C ARG A 36 0.94 11.69 3.28
N PHE A 37 1.76 10.85 2.66
CA PHE A 37 3.18 11.10 2.45
C PHE A 37 3.41 11.95 1.20
N LYS A 38 4.12 13.07 1.35
CA LYS A 38 4.43 13.97 0.22
C LYS A 38 5.19 13.25 -0.89
N ILE A 39 6.20 12.47 -0.53
CA ILE A 39 7.02 11.70 -1.47
C ILE A 39 6.22 10.64 -2.23
N TYR A 40 5.17 10.08 -1.62
CA TYR A 40 4.26 9.15 -2.30
C TYR A 40 3.40 9.89 -3.34
N ARG A 41 2.83 11.04 -2.96
CA ARG A 41 2.03 11.87 -3.89
C ARG A 41 2.82 12.41 -5.07
N GLN A 42 4.15 12.51 -4.94
CA GLN A 42 5.05 12.93 -6.02
C GLN A 42 5.38 11.79 -7.00
N ARG A 43 5.02 10.53 -6.70
CA ARG A 43 5.21 9.41 -7.63
C ARG A 43 4.24 9.50 -8.80
N SER A 44 4.63 8.93 -9.94
CA SER A 44 3.71 8.68 -11.04
C SER A 44 2.53 7.82 -10.58
N ARG A 45 1.41 7.82 -11.32
CA ARG A 45 0.28 6.93 -11.03
C ARG A 45 0.71 5.47 -10.94
N GLN A 46 1.57 5.00 -11.85
CA GLN A 46 2.16 3.66 -11.79
C GLN A 46 2.99 3.43 -10.52
N GLY A 47 3.81 4.39 -10.09
CA GLY A 47 4.57 4.29 -8.84
C GLY A 47 3.69 4.27 -7.58
N ARG A 48 2.54 4.95 -7.63
CA ARG A 48 1.51 4.91 -6.58
C ARG A 48 0.77 3.58 -6.54
N ILE A 49 0.43 3.03 -7.70
CA ILE A 49 -0.15 1.69 -7.85
C ILE A 49 0.80 0.63 -7.30
N LEU A 50 2.09 0.69 -7.64
CA LEU A 50 3.08 -0.28 -7.17
C LEU A 50 3.19 -0.29 -5.64
N ALA A 51 3.22 0.89 -5.01
CA ALA A 51 3.28 0.99 -3.54
C ALA A 51 1.99 0.49 -2.86
N VAL A 52 0.81 0.77 -3.42
CA VAL A 52 -0.46 0.22 -2.92
C VAL A 52 -0.51 -1.30 -3.09
N TYR A 53 -0.06 -1.82 -4.24
CA TYR A 53 0.06 -3.26 -4.49
C TYR A 53 0.96 -3.95 -3.48
N GLN A 54 2.14 -3.37 -3.18
CA GLN A 54 3.06 -3.90 -2.18
C GLN A 54 2.44 -3.91 -0.77
N ALA A 55 1.82 -2.80 -0.37
CA ALA A 55 1.17 -2.69 0.93
C ALA A 55 -0.01 -3.68 1.08
N LEU A 56 -0.84 -3.82 0.04
CA LEU A 56 -1.92 -4.81 0.02
C LEU A 56 -1.40 -6.24 0.10
N SER A 57 -0.28 -6.55 -0.56
CA SER A 57 0.35 -7.87 -0.49
C SER A 57 0.83 -8.18 0.94
N ASN A 58 1.47 -7.22 1.60
CA ASN A 58 1.90 -7.36 2.99
C ASN A 58 0.69 -7.54 3.93
N ARG A 59 -0.39 -6.77 3.73
CA ARG A 59 -1.62 -6.91 4.50
C ARG A 59 -2.28 -8.27 4.30
N LEU A 60 -2.32 -8.77 3.07
CA LEU A 60 -2.84 -10.10 2.75
C LEU A 60 -2.06 -11.20 3.47
N ASP A 61 -0.73 -11.13 3.48
CA ASP A 61 0.11 -12.11 4.18
C ASP A 61 -0.16 -12.12 5.69
N GLN A 62 -0.34 -10.95 6.31
CA GLN A 62 -0.71 -10.83 7.72
C GLN A 62 -2.09 -11.45 8.00
N LEU A 63 -3.09 -11.12 7.18
CA LEU A 63 -4.46 -11.62 7.35
C LEU A 63 -4.56 -13.13 7.14
N VAL A 64 -3.83 -13.68 6.15
CA VAL A 64 -3.79 -15.13 5.90
C VAL A 64 -3.16 -15.86 7.10
N LYS A 65 -2.08 -15.34 7.67
CA LYS A 65 -1.49 -15.91 8.91
C LYS A 65 -2.49 -15.89 10.06
N ALA A 66 -3.12 -14.74 10.32
CA ALA A 66 -4.14 -14.60 11.35
C ALA A 66 -5.34 -15.55 11.14
N PHE A 67 -5.73 -15.80 9.88
CA PHE A 67 -6.79 -16.74 9.55
C PHE A 67 -6.44 -18.17 9.95
N TYR A 68 -5.23 -18.62 9.60
CA TYR A 68 -4.76 -19.95 9.96
C TYR A 68 -4.58 -20.13 11.47
N GLU A 69 -4.14 -19.09 12.19
CA GLU A 69 -4.06 -19.11 13.65
C GLU A 69 -5.44 -19.28 14.29
N LEU A 70 -6.44 -18.51 13.85
CA LEU A 70 -7.82 -18.66 14.33
C LEU A 70 -8.40 -20.05 14.04
N ALA A 71 -8.16 -20.57 12.84
CA ALA A 71 -8.60 -21.90 12.43
C ALA A 71 -7.94 -22.99 13.29
N LYS A 72 -6.63 -22.86 13.59
CA LYS A 72 -5.89 -23.80 14.44
C LYS A 72 -6.41 -23.82 15.87
N GLU A 73 -6.79 -22.67 16.41
CA GLU A 73 -7.28 -22.55 17.79
C GLU A 73 -8.77 -22.92 17.95
N ASN A 74 -9.48 -23.31 16.87
CA ASN A 74 -10.94 -23.49 16.84
C ASN A 74 -11.70 -22.27 17.39
N ARG A 75 -11.13 -21.07 17.25
CA ARG A 75 -11.71 -19.83 17.79
C ARG A 75 -12.57 -19.13 16.75
N SER A 76 -13.79 -18.79 17.16
CA SER A 76 -14.69 -17.82 16.53
C SER A 76 -14.83 -17.94 15.01
N LEU A 77 -15.66 -18.87 14.56
CA LEU A 77 -16.10 -18.99 13.16
C LEU A 77 -16.54 -17.64 12.56
N GLY A 78 -17.26 -16.82 13.32
CA GLY A 78 -17.70 -15.49 12.87
C GLY A 78 -16.54 -14.50 12.64
N THR A 79 -15.45 -14.60 13.39
CA THR A 79 -14.24 -13.79 13.14
C THR A 79 -13.50 -14.30 11.90
N ALA A 80 -13.37 -15.62 11.75
CA ALA A 80 -12.74 -16.24 10.59
C ALA A 80 -13.47 -15.91 9.27
N GLU A 81 -14.81 -15.92 9.28
CA GLU A 81 -15.62 -15.52 8.11
C GLU A 81 -15.41 -14.06 7.72
N LYS A 82 -15.38 -13.13 8.69
CA LYS A 82 -15.10 -11.71 8.42
C LYS A 82 -13.70 -11.53 7.81
N LEU A 83 -12.72 -12.23 8.38
CA LEU A 83 -11.34 -12.20 7.90
C LEU A 83 -11.23 -12.75 6.47
N MET A 84 -11.93 -13.84 6.17
CA MET A 84 -11.96 -14.43 4.83
C MET A 84 -12.61 -13.49 3.81
N LYS A 85 -13.67 -12.76 4.18
CA LYS A 85 -14.28 -11.73 3.34
C LYS A 85 -13.29 -10.60 3.04
N GLU A 86 -12.55 -10.13 4.04
CA GLU A 86 -11.50 -9.11 3.87
C GLU A 86 -10.38 -9.63 2.94
N ILE A 87 -9.86 -10.84 3.17
CA ILE A 87 -8.85 -11.48 2.32
C ILE A 87 -9.31 -11.55 0.86
N ASN A 88 -10.53 -12.01 0.61
CA ASN A 88 -11.06 -12.14 -0.75
C ASN A 88 -11.29 -10.79 -1.43
N TYR A 89 -11.71 -9.77 -0.68
CA TYR A 89 -11.78 -8.41 -1.19
C TYR A 89 -10.39 -7.88 -1.57
N LEU A 90 -9.42 -7.94 -0.66
CA LEU A 90 -8.07 -7.40 -0.90
C LEU A 90 -7.33 -8.16 -2.02
N ARG A 91 -7.57 -9.47 -2.20
CA ARG A 91 -7.04 -10.23 -3.35
C ARG A 91 -7.54 -9.66 -4.67
N ARG A 92 -8.85 -9.44 -4.80
CA ARG A 92 -9.44 -8.86 -6.01
C ARG A 92 -8.84 -7.49 -6.31
N VAL A 93 -8.71 -6.63 -5.30
CA VAL A 93 -8.09 -5.31 -5.46
C VAL A 93 -6.64 -5.42 -5.92
N ARG A 94 -5.84 -6.27 -5.27
CA ARG A 94 -4.43 -6.49 -5.63
C ARG A 94 -4.30 -6.99 -7.07
N ASP A 95 -5.16 -7.91 -7.49
CA ASP A 95 -5.13 -8.47 -8.83
C ASP A 95 -5.54 -7.41 -9.89
N SER A 96 -6.53 -6.56 -9.60
CA SER A 96 -6.86 -5.41 -10.46
C SER A 96 -5.69 -4.42 -10.57
N LEU A 97 -4.97 -4.16 -9.48
CA LEU A 97 -3.79 -3.29 -9.50
C LEU A 97 -2.65 -3.90 -10.33
N LEU A 98 -2.47 -5.23 -10.28
CA LEU A 98 -1.50 -5.91 -11.12
C LEU A 98 -1.84 -5.73 -12.60
N VAL A 99 -3.12 -5.87 -12.97
CA VAL A 99 -3.59 -5.63 -14.33
C VAL A 99 -3.36 -4.16 -14.73
N CYS A 100 -3.59 -3.19 -13.83
CA CYS A 100 -3.24 -1.79 -14.11
C CYS A 100 -1.74 -1.58 -14.38
N LEU A 101 -0.85 -2.34 -13.73
CA LEU A 101 0.60 -2.24 -13.93
C LEU A 101 1.05 -2.84 -15.27
N THR A 102 0.31 -3.84 -15.77
CA THR A 102 0.60 -4.53 -17.04
C THR A 102 -0.27 -4.05 -18.20
N TRP A 103 -1.07 -2.99 -17.99
CA TRP A 103 -2.03 -2.49 -18.96
C TRP A 103 -1.32 -1.94 -20.20
N ASN A 104 -1.82 -2.34 -21.38
CA ASN A 104 -1.43 -1.77 -22.68
C ASN A 104 -2.64 -1.08 -23.33
N GLU A 105 -2.40 -0.19 -24.30
CA GLU A 105 -3.44 0.62 -24.98
C GLU A 105 -4.58 -0.18 -25.62
N SER A 106 -4.37 -1.48 -25.85
CA SER A 106 -5.37 -2.42 -26.38
C SER A 106 -6.32 -3.00 -25.32
N ASP A 107 -6.04 -2.82 -24.04
CA ASP A 107 -6.77 -3.47 -22.94
C ASP A 107 -7.84 -2.56 -22.34
N VAL A 108 -8.93 -3.15 -21.84
CA VAL A 108 -9.87 -2.41 -20.98
C VAL A 108 -9.19 -2.15 -19.64
N LEU A 109 -9.02 -0.89 -19.28
CA LEU A 109 -8.46 -0.52 -17.97
C LEU A 109 -9.41 -1.06 -16.87
N PRO A 110 -8.91 -1.87 -15.93
CA PRO A 110 -9.76 -2.41 -14.88
C PRO A 110 -10.26 -1.29 -13.98
N GLU A 111 -11.54 -1.34 -13.62
CA GLU A 111 -12.10 -0.43 -12.63
C GLU A 111 -11.56 -0.79 -11.23
N LEU A 112 -11.01 0.21 -10.55
CA LEU A 112 -10.58 0.09 -9.18
C LEU A 112 -11.66 0.63 -8.23
N PRO A 113 -11.81 0.06 -7.03
CA PRO A 113 -12.70 0.63 -6.03
C PRO A 113 -12.37 2.09 -5.74
N ALA A 114 -13.39 2.90 -5.44
CA ALA A 114 -13.25 4.34 -5.24
C ALA A 114 -12.25 4.69 -4.13
N GLU A 115 -12.19 3.88 -3.07
CA GLU A 115 -11.24 4.00 -1.97
C GLU A 115 -9.79 3.76 -2.39
N VAL A 116 -9.57 2.94 -3.43
CA VAL A 116 -8.24 2.70 -4.00
C VAL A 116 -7.87 3.85 -4.92
N GLU A 117 -8.79 4.29 -5.78
CA GLU A 117 -8.61 5.46 -6.63
C GLU A 117 -8.33 6.73 -5.82
N ALA A 118 -8.97 6.92 -4.65
CA ALA A 118 -8.68 8.05 -3.77
C ALA A 118 -7.24 8.07 -3.24
N VAL A 119 -6.54 6.94 -3.27
CA VAL A 119 -5.14 6.81 -2.82
C VAL A 119 -4.18 6.93 -4.01
N ILE A 120 -4.50 6.34 -5.16
CA ILE A 120 -3.62 6.33 -6.34
C ILE A 120 -3.85 7.48 -7.33
N GLY A 121 -5.00 8.16 -7.25
CA GLY A 121 -5.49 9.23 -8.13
C GLY A 121 -4.74 10.53 -7.95
#